data_AF-D0UMN5-F1
#
_entry.id   AF-D0UMN5-F1
#
_cell.length_a   1.000
_cell.length_b   1.000
_cell.length_c   1.000
_cell.angle_alpha   90.00
_cell.angle_beta   90.00
_cell.angle_gamma   90.00
#
_symmetry.space_group_name_H-M   'P 1'
#
loop_
_entity.id
_entity.type
_entity.pdbx_description
1 polymer ?
#
loop_
_entity_poly.entity_id
_entity_poly.type
_entity_poly.pdbx_seq_one_letter_code
_entity_poly.pdbx_strand_id
1 'polypeptide(L)'
;GRNCLVPNQGYLSEVGASMVDQKLQLNIVPKTRVVKLASKTFNYSKFSRAKSITKKNVSEIFPRVGRKFNRIGLPPKVGSFQMFVSNYKDADYWLRRFDSESLPESTAQQLQLQFERLVVLDYIIRNTDRGNDNWLIKYEKSEVDENHIEKDDHDWSLVKSPEIKISAIDNGLA
;
A
#
# COMPACT_ATOMS: atom_id res chain seq x y z
N GLY A 1 -20.05 13.35 -0.75
CA GLY A 1 -18.70 13.39 -0.16
C GLY A 1 -18.82 13.68 1.32
N ARG A 2 -17.79 13.40 2.12
CA ARG A 2 -17.77 13.79 3.55
C ARG A 2 -17.51 15.29 3.64
N ASN A 3 -18.44 16.05 4.24
CA ASN A 3 -18.36 17.52 4.30
C ASN A 3 -17.19 18.05 5.14
N CYS A 4 -16.61 17.22 6.01
CA CYS A 4 -15.46 17.57 6.84
C CYS A 4 -14.10 17.39 6.12
N LEU A 5 -14.08 16.82 4.91
CA LEU A 5 -12.84 16.57 4.16
C LEU A 5 -12.70 17.56 2.99
N VAL A 6 -11.46 17.98 2.73
CA VAL A 6 -11.16 18.87 1.61
C VAL A 6 -11.39 18.14 0.27
N PRO A 7 -12.17 18.70 -0.67
CA PRO A 7 -12.44 18.03 -1.94
C PRO A 7 -11.18 17.75 -2.77
N ASN A 8 -11.14 16.57 -3.41
CA ASN A 8 -10.09 16.15 -4.36
C ASN A 8 -8.66 16.13 -3.80
N GLN A 9 -8.48 16.03 -2.47
CA GLN A 9 -7.16 15.94 -1.83
C GLN A 9 -6.84 14.55 -1.23
N GLY A 10 -7.64 13.51 -1.54
CA GLY A 10 -7.40 12.18 -0.97
C GLY A 10 -5.99 11.62 -1.24
N TYR A 11 -5.42 11.90 -2.42
CA TYR A 11 -4.04 11.50 -2.71
C TYR A 11 -2.98 12.20 -1.84
N LEU A 12 -3.27 13.40 -1.32
CA LEU A 12 -2.41 14.09 -0.36
C LEU A 12 -2.59 13.50 1.03
N SER A 13 -3.82 13.11 1.41
CA SER A 13 -4.09 12.37 2.64
C SER A 13 -3.28 11.07 2.71
N GLU A 14 -3.29 10.27 1.63
CA GLU A 14 -2.49 9.04 1.53
C GLU A 14 -0.99 9.26 1.76
N VAL A 15 -0.45 10.30 1.12
CA VAL A 15 0.98 10.65 1.26
C VAL A 15 1.27 11.23 2.64
N GLY A 16 0.33 11.99 3.20
CA GLY A 16 0.38 12.54 4.55
C GLY A 16 0.48 11.44 5.61
N ALA A 17 -0.35 10.40 5.51
CA ALA A 17 -0.29 9.23 6.39
C ALA A 17 1.10 8.57 6.36
N SER A 18 1.67 8.33 5.18
CA SER A 18 3.02 7.78 5.06
C SER A 18 4.10 8.74 5.63
N MET A 19 3.91 10.05 5.52
CA MET A 19 4.84 11.04 6.09
C MET A 19 4.78 11.07 7.63
N VAL A 20 3.58 11.00 8.21
CA VAL A 20 3.37 10.92 9.67
C VAL A 20 3.95 9.62 10.21
N ASP A 21 3.66 8.49 9.58
CA ASP A 21 4.22 7.17 9.93
C ASP A 21 5.76 7.20 9.98
N GLN A 22 6.42 7.75 8.95
CA GLN A 22 7.87 7.89 8.90
C GLN A 22 8.41 8.82 9.99
N LYS A 23 7.70 9.91 10.29
CA LYS A 23 8.11 10.90 11.29
C LYS A 23 8.04 10.34 12.71
N LEU A 24 7.05 9.48 12.97
CA LEU A 24 6.82 8.82 14.26
C LEU A 24 7.47 7.44 14.37
N GLN A 25 8.13 6.96 13.30
CA GLN A 25 8.78 5.65 13.24
C GLN A 25 7.83 4.48 13.54
N LEU A 26 6.55 4.61 13.13
CA LEU A 26 5.55 3.56 13.32
C LEU A 26 5.82 2.38 12.38
N ASN A 27 6.23 2.67 11.15
CA ASN A 27 6.63 1.71 10.12
C ASN A 27 5.51 0.70 9.77
N ILE A 28 4.26 1.16 9.73
CA ILE A 28 3.08 0.36 9.38
C ILE A 28 2.44 0.80 8.07
N VAL A 29 2.62 2.05 7.63
CA VAL A 29 2.12 2.52 6.33
C VAL A 29 3.14 2.19 5.23
N PRO A 30 2.79 1.42 4.19
CA PRO A 30 3.67 1.21 3.06
C PRO A 30 4.03 2.54 2.42
N LYS A 31 5.30 2.72 2.05
CA LYS A 31 5.83 3.99 1.57
C LYS A 31 4.98 4.54 0.43
N THR A 32 4.43 5.73 0.63
CA THR A 32 3.51 6.38 -0.30
C THR A 32 4.00 7.77 -0.66
N ARG A 33 4.02 8.11 -1.95
CA ARG A 33 4.51 9.41 -2.45
C ARG A 33 3.63 9.96 -3.56
N VAL A 34 3.68 11.28 -3.76
CA VAL A 34 3.06 11.92 -4.93
C VAL A 34 3.90 11.61 -6.17
N VAL A 35 3.27 11.06 -7.20
CA VAL A 35 3.92 10.77 -8.49
C VAL A 35 3.09 11.30 -9.64
N LYS A 36 3.70 11.37 -10.83
CA LYS A 36 3.02 11.69 -12.10
C LYS A 36 3.21 10.54 -13.08
N LEU A 37 2.14 9.82 -13.40
CA LEU A 37 2.18 8.66 -14.28
C LEU A 37 1.23 8.81 -15.46
N ALA A 38 1.60 8.25 -16.61
CA ALA A 38 0.73 8.16 -17.78
C ALA A 38 0.64 6.70 -18.23
N SER A 39 -0.58 6.14 -18.28
CA SER A 39 -0.85 4.80 -18.81
C SER A 39 -2.10 4.79 -19.67
N LYS A 40 -2.15 3.99 -20.74
CA LYS A 40 -3.36 3.84 -21.58
C LYS A 40 -4.57 3.29 -20.81
N THR A 41 -4.32 2.57 -19.73
CA THR A 41 -5.37 1.98 -18.86
C THR A 41 -6.03 3.02 -17.96
N PHE A 42 -5.40 4.19 -17.73
CA PHE A 42 -6.03 5.25 -16.94
C PHE A 42 -7.22 5.90 -17.69
N ASN A 43 -8.18 6.38 -16.91
CA ASN A 43 -9.36 7.07 -17.45
C ASN A 43 -8.99 8.46 -17.97
N TYR A 44 -9.08 8.72 -19.27
CA TYR A 44 -8.84 10.04 -19.87
C TYR A 44 -10.06 10.47 -20.66
N SER A 45 -10.27 11.79 -20.75
CA SER A 45 -11.29 12.34 -21.65
C SER A 45 -11.05 11.90 -23.10
N LYS A 46 -12.14 11.73 -23.86
CA LYS A 46 -12.09 11.40 -25.29
C LYS A 46 -11.18 12.38 -26.06
N PHE A 47 -11.25 13.66 -25.70
CA PHE A 47 -10.38 14.71 -26.25
C PHE A 47 -8.89 14.48 -25.97
N SER A 48 -8.52 14.13 -24.74
CA SER A 48 -7.12 13.85 -24.38
C SER A 48 -6.56 12.66 -25.16
N ARG A 49 -7.39 11.62 -25.35
CA ARG A 49 -7.03 10.44 -26.15
C ARG A 49 -6.85 10.81 -27.61
N ALA A 50 -7.82 11.49 -28.22
CA ALA A 50 -7.75 11.94 -29.61
C ALA A 50 -6.51 12.84 -29.85
N LYS A 51 -6.29 13.83 -29.00
CA LYS A 51 -5.11 14.72 -29.07
C LYS A 51 -3.80 13.96 -28.99
N SER A 52 -3.71 12.93 -28.13
CA SER A 52 -2.50 12.10 -28.03
C SER A 52 -2.22 11.30 -29.30
N ILE A 53 -3.27 10.77 -29.95
CA ILE A 53 -3.19 10.01 -31.20
C ILE A 53 -2.81 10.94 -32.35
N THR A 54 -3.53 12.06 -32.52
CA THR A 54 -3.25 13.03 -33.58
C THR A 54 -1.82 13.56 -33.49
N LYS A 55 -1.35 13.92 -32.29
CA LYS A 55 0.04 14.37 -32.10
C LYS A 55 1.06 13.30 -32.47
N LYS A 56 0.77 12.04 -32.14
CA LYS A 56 1.63 10.91 -32.50
C LYS A 56 1.69 10.75 -34.02
N ASN A 57 0.53 10.67 -34.69
CA ASN A 57 0.45 10.53 -36.15
C ASN A 57 1.12 11.70 -36.88
N VAL A 58 0.88 12.95 -36.45
CA VAL A 58 1.51 14.13 -37.04
C VAL A 58 3.02 14.12 -36.85
N SER A 59 3.51 13.63 -35.70
CA SER A 59 4.94 13.51 -35.46
C SER A 59 5.59 12.43 -36.33
N GLU A 60 4.86 11.35 -36.66
CA GLU A 60 5.32 10.28 -37.55
C GLU A 60 5.32 10.73 -39.02
N ILE A 61 4.25 11.41 -39.46
CA ILE A 61 4.10 11.87 -40.86
C ILE A 61 4.97 13.11 -41.16
N PHE A 62 5.03 14.06 -40.23
CA PHE A 62 5.75 15.33 -40.40
C PHE A 62 6.76 15.56 -39.25
N PRO A 63 7.96 14.93 -39.31
CA PRO A 63 8.94 15.00 -38.23
C PRO A 63 9.36 16.43 -37.84
N ARG A 64 9.40 17.36 -38.80
CA ARG A 64 9.71 18.78 -38.54
C ARG A 64 8.65 19.48 -37.68
N VAL A 65 7.38 19.09 -37.83
CA VAL A 65 6.26 19.59 -37.00
C VAL A 65 6.25 18.86 -35.66
N GLY A 66 6.50 17.55 -35.66
CA GLY A 66 6.60 16.72 -34.45
C GLY A 66 7.63 17.21 -33.45
N ARG A 67 8.79 17.71 -33.91
CA ARG A 67 9.84 18.31 -33.04
C ARG A 67 9.37 19.52 -32.24
N LYS A 68 8.27 20.18 -32.64
CA LYS A 68 7.65 21.29 -31.88
C LYS A 68 6.74 20.81 -30.75
N PHE A 69 6.39 19.52 -30.71
CA PHE A 69 5.59 18.97 -29.63
C PHE A 69 6.46 18.65 -28.41
N ASN A 70 6.36 19.49 -27.38
CA ASN A 70 7.02 19.27 -26.08
C ASN A 70 6.63 17.94 -25.40
N ARG A 71 5.52 17.32 -25.84
CA ARG A 71 5.06 16.03 -25.34
C ARG A 71 4.21 15.30 -26.38
N ILE A 72 4.54 14.03 -26.58
CA ILE A 72 3.77 13.06 -27.37
C ILE A 72 3.23 12.00 -26.41
N GLY A 73 1.98 11.59 -26.61
CA GLY A 73 1.29 10.63 -25.74
C GLY A 73 0.32 11.27 -24.75
N LEU A 74 -0.19 10.45 -23.82
CA LEU A 74 -1.21 10.85 -22.85
C LEU A 74 -0.61 11.79 -21.79
N PRO A 75 -1.38 12.77 -21.30
CA PRO A 75 -0.92 13.64 -20.22
C PRO A 75 -0.78 12.84 -18.93
N PRO A 76 0.28 13.03 -18.13
CA PRO A 76 0.45 12.31 -16.87
C PRO A 76 -0.56 12.83 -15.85
N LYS A 77 -1.07 11.91 -15.05
CA LYS A 77 -1.94 12.20 -13.91
C LYS A 77 -1.13 12.23 -12.64
N VAL A 78 -1.41 13.23 -11.81
CA VAL A 78 -0.89 13.28 -10.44
C VAL A 78 -1.73 12.37 -9.56
N GLY A 79 -1.09 11.69 -8.61
CA GLY A 79 -1.76 10.84 -7.64
C GLY A 79 -0.78 10.28 -6.62
N SER A 80 -1.31 9.58 -5.62
CA SER A 80 -0.55 8.80 -4.66
C SER A 80 -0.09 7.50 -5.30
N PHE A 81 1.12 7.08 -4.97
CA PHE A 81 1.66 5.78 -5.33
C PHE A 81 2.23 5.14 -4.08
N GLN A 82 1.54 4.10 -3.63
CA GLN A 82 1.87 3.33 -2.45
C GLN A 82 2.61 2.05 -2.87
N MET A 83 3.64 1.67 -2.13
CA MET A 83 4.31 0.38 -2.33
C MET A 83 3.36 -0.77 -2.02
N PHE A 84 3.31 -1.75 -2.93
CA PHE A 84 2.55 -2.98 -2.70
C PHE A 84 3.21 -3.86 -1.64
N VAL A 85 2.41 -4.42 -0.74
CA VAL A 85 2.85 -5.38 0.28
C VAL A 85 2.31 -6.77 -0.03
N SER A 86 3.18 -7.79 0.01
CA SER A 86 2.83 -9.17 -0.33
C SER A 86 2.55 -10.02 0.91
N ASN A 87 1.71 -11.04 0.74
CA ASN A 87 1.37 -12.02 1.78
C ASN A 87 0.64 -11.44 3.00
N TYR A 88 -0.02 -10.30 2.80
CA TYR A 88 -0.96 -9.73 3.76
C TYR A 88 -2.39 -10.16 3.41
N LYS A 89 -3.26 -10.21 4.41
CA LYS A 89 -4.71 -10.40 4.28
C LYS A 89 -5.42 -9.35 5.12
N ASP A 90 -6.68 -9.10 4.82
CA ASP A 90 -7.55 -8.20 5.59
C ASP A 90 -7.49 -8.55 7.08
N ALA A 91 -7.50 -7.55 7.96
CA ALA A 91 -7.43 -7.80 9.38
C ALA A 91 -8.63 -8.61 9.87
N ASP A 92 -9.83 -8.35 9.34
CA ASP A 92 -11.04 -9.13 9.65
C ASP A 92 -10.85 -10.64 9.42
N TYR A 93 -10.15 -11.02 8.34
CA TYR A 93 -9.87 -12.43 8.04
C TYR A 93 -9.04 -13.10 9.15
N TRP A 94 -8.04 -12.39 9.68
CA TRP A 94 -7.16 -12.93 10.72
C TRP A 94 -7.78 -12.85 12.12
N LEU A 95 -8.43 -11.75 12.46
CA LEU A 95 -9.08 -11.55 13.76
C LEU A 95 -10.11 -12.65 14.04
N ARG A 96 -10.97 -12.97 13.05
CA ARG A 96 -11.94 -14.08 13.18
C ARG A 96 -11.28 -15.45 13.41
N ARG A 97 -10.08 -15.66 12.87
CA ARG A 97 -9.33 -16.90 13.09
C ARG A 97 -8.72 -16.94 14.48
N PHE A 98 -8.25 -15.80 14.98
CA PHE A 98 -7.70 -15.69 16.32
C PHE A 98 -8.76 -15.88 17.42
N ASP A 99 -10.02 -15.59 17.13
CA ASP A 99 -11.15 -15.94 18.01
C ASP A 99 -11.34 -17.47 18.14
N SER A 100 -11.01 -18.23 17.10
CA SER A 100 -11.14 -19.71 17.10
C SER A 100 -9.87 -20.43 17.56
N GLU A 101 -8.70 -19.94 17.14
CA GLU A 101 -7.37 -20.46 17.46
C GLU A 101 -6.55 -19.33 18.09
N SER A 102 -6.44 -19.35 19.42
CA SER A 102 -5.72 -18.31 20.17
C SER A 102 -4.25 -18.25 19.75
N LEU A 103 -3.75 -17.03 19.54
CA LEU A 103 -2.33 -16.79 19.27
C LEU A 103 -1.46 -17.18 20.47
N PRO A 104 -0.22 -17.65 20.24
CA PRO A 104 0.79 -17.72 21.28
C PRO A 104 0.97 -16.34 21.95
N GLU A 105 1.23 -16.32 23.25
CA GLU A 105 1.30 -15.07 24.04
C GLU A 105 2.30 -14.06 23.48
N SER A 106 3.47 -14.52 23.04
CA SER A 106 4.50 -13.67 22.41
C SER A 106 4.00 -13.00 21.14
N THR A 107 3.31 -13.75 20.26
CA THR A 107 2.71 -13.22 19.02
C THR A 107 1.55 -12.27 19.32
N ALA A 108 0.73 -12.57 20.34
CA ALA A 108 -0.36 -11.71 20.77
C ALA A 108 0.17 -10.34 21.26
N GLN A 109 1.26 -10.34 22.03
CA GLN A 109 1.95 -9.10 22.45
C GLN A 109 2.51 -8.31 21.26
N GLN A 110 3.08 -9.00 20.26
CA GLN A 110 3.54 -8.34 19.03
C GLN A 110 2.38 -7.71 18.25
N LEU A 111 1.26 -8.42 18.11
CA LEU A 111 0.05 -7.93 17.45
C LEU A 111 -0.48 -6.69 18.16
N GLN A 112 -0.56 -6.73 19.49
CA GLN A 112 -0.99 -5.60 20.33
C GLN A 112 -0.11 -4.37 20.09
N LEU A 113 1.22 -4.52 20.09
CA LEU A 113 2.15 -3.40 19.83
C LEU A 113 1.99 -2.83 18.41
N GLN A 114 1.77 -3.68 17.41
CA GLN A 114 1.49 -3.24 16.04
C GLN A 114 0.15 -2.49 15.97
N PHE A 115 -0.86 -2.97 16.69
CA PHE A 115 -2.19 -2.36 16.72
C PHE A 115 -2.16 -1.00 17.43
N GLU A 116 -1.40 -0.84 18.50
CA GLU A 116 -1.19 0.44 19.17
C GLU A 116 -0.59 1.49 18.22
N ARG A 117 0.34 1.09 17.34
CA ARG A 117 0.88 1.98 16.30
C ARG A 117 -0.19 2.41 15.31
N LEU A 118 -1.08 1.50 14.92
CA LEU A 118 -2.23 1.81 14.05
C LEU A 118 -3.16 2.82 14.71
N VAL A 119 -3.48 2.60 15.99
CA VAL A 119 -4.31 3.51 16.80
C VAL A 119 -3.68 4.90 16.87
N VAL A 120 -2.38 4.99 17.18
CA VAL A 120 -1.65 6.27 17.22
C VAL A 120 -1.72 6.98 15.87
N LEU A 121 -1.44 6.28 14.77
CA LEU A 121 -1.50 6.84 13.42
C LEU A 121 -2.89 7.40 13.14
N ASP A 122 -3.92 6.56 13.21
CA ASP A 122 -5.29 6.91 12.83
C ASP A 122 -5.86 8.02 13.72
N TYR A 123 -5.49 8.05 15.00
CA TYR A 123 -5.92 9.10 15.91
C TYR A 123 -5.27 10.45 15.57
N ILE A 124 -3.96 10.47 15.30
CA ILE A 124 -3.20 11.69 14.95
C ILE A 124 -3.69 12.30 13.63
N ILE A 125 -3.87 11.47 12.61
CA ILE A 125 -4.36 11.95 11.30
C ILE A 125 -5.88 12.12 11.28
N ARG A 126 -6.57 11.71 12.34
CA ARG A 126 -8.03 11.67 12.45
C ARG A 126 -8.69 10.94 11.27
N ASN A 127 -8.21 9.72 10.99
CA ASN A 127 -8.74 8.92 9.92
C ASN A 127 -10.26 8.68 10.08
N THR A 128 -11.02 8.99 9.04
CA THR A 128 -12.48 8.88 9.04
C THR A 128 -13.01 7.59 8.40
N ASP A 129 -12.11 6.72 7.91
CA ASP A 129 -12.48 5.51 7.15
C ASP A 129 -11.72 4.23 7.53
N ARG A 130 -11.31 4.07 8.79
CA ARG A 130 -10.67 2.82 9.22
C ARG A 130 -11.71 1.74 9.55
N GLY A 131 -12.00 0.87 8.59
CA GLY A 131 -12.64 -0.43 8.80
C GLY A 131 -11.62 -1.57 8.94
N ASN A 132 -12.06 -2.76 9.39
CA ASN A 132 -11.20 -3.96 9.53
C ASN A 132 -10.77 -4.60 8.19
N ASP A 133 -11.32 -4.12 7.09
CA ASP A 133 -10.95 -4.38 5.71
C ASP A 133 -9.85 -3.43 5.20
N ASN A 134 -9.68 -2.26 5.83
CA ASN A 134 -8.75 -1.21 5.39
C ASN A 134 -7.38 -1.27 6.09
N TRP A 135 -7.10 -2.29 6.88
CA TRP A 135 -5.76 -2.58 7.37
C TRP A 135 -5.52 -4.08 7.27
N LEU A 136 -4.27 -4.43 7.02
CA LEU A 136 -3.89 -5.78 6.69
C LEU A 136 -3.01 -6.37 7.78
N ILE A 137 -3.12 -7.69 7.97
CA ILE A 137 -2.24 -8.48 8.82
C ILE A 137 -1.48 -9.49 7.96
N LYS A 138 -0.18 -9.58 8.19
CA LYS A 138 0.67 -10.68 7.73
C LYS A 138 1.04 -11.51 8.95
N TYR A 139 0.72 -12.79 8.93
CA TYR A 139 1.06 -13.73 9.98
C TYR A 139 1.74 -14.96 9.38
N GLU A 140 2.99 -15.19 9.78
CA GLU A 140 3.76 -16.40 9.43
C GLU A 140 3.84 -17.28 10.68
N LYS A 141 3.21 -18.47 10.63
CA LYS A 141 3.35 -19.49 11.68
C LYS A 141 4.78 -20.05 11.64
N SER A 142 5.30 -20.48 12.79
CA SER A 142 6.54 -21.26 12.83
C SER A 142 6.32 -22.59 12.13
N GLU A 143 6.99 -22.80 11.01
CA GLU A 143 7.09 -24.12 10.39
C GLU A 143 8.26 -24.87 11.04
N VAL A 144 8.00 -26.11 11.46
CA VAL A 144 9.06 -27.09 11.63
C VAL A 144 9.28 -27.67 10.23
N ASP A 145 10.48 -27.53 9.68
CA ASP A 145 10.78 -27.99 8.33
C ASP A 145 10.82 -29.54 8.33
N GLU A 146 9.66 -30.19 8.17
CA GLU A 146 9.54 -31.67 8.19
C GLU A 146 10.31 -32.33 7.02
N ASN A 147 10.74 -31.56 6.01
CA ASN A 147 11.51 -32.05 4.87
C ASN A 147 13.03 -32.14 5.12
N HIS A 148 13.51 -31.74 6.30
CA HIS A 148 14.94 -31.76 6.68
C HIS A 148 15.28 -32.85 7.73
N ILE A 149 14.54 -33.96 7.78
CA ILE A 149 14.86 -35.07 8.71
C ILE A 149 16.00 -35.96 8.18
N GLU A 150 16.42 -35.84 6.92
CA GLU A 150 17.56 -36.59 6.37
C GLU A 150 18.66 -35.66 5.86
N LYS A 151 19.44 -35.04 6.77
CA LYS A 151 20.91 -34.90 6.68
C LYS A 151 21.44 -33.96 7.75
N ASP A 152 22.47 -34.46 8.43
CA ASP A 152 23.45 -33.81 9.29
C ASP A 152 23.06 -33.46 10.74
N ASP A 153 23.75 -34.16 11.63
CA ASP A 153 23.61 -34.23 13.10
C ASP A 153 24.27 -33.03 13.83
N HIS A 154 24.40 -31.87 13.18
CA HIS A 154 25.10 -30.72 13.77
C HIS A 154 24.69 -29.35 13.18
N ASP A 155 23.39 -29.03 13.23
CA ASP A 155 22.99 -27.63 13.19
C ASP A 155 21.78 -27.42 14.11
N TRP A 156 21.86 -26.47 15.04
CA TRP A 156 20.73 -26.12 15.87
C TRP A 156 19.61 -25.64 14.95
N SER A 157 18.56 -26.45 14.80
CA SER A 157 17.41 -26.14 13.95
C SER A 157 16.87 -24.76 14.32
N LEU A 158 17.11 -23.78 13.44
CA LEU A 158 16.63 -22.41 13.59
C LEU A 158 15.12 -22.40 13.40
N VAL A 159 14.37 -22.80 14.44
CA VAL A 159 12.91 -22.64 14.48
C VAL A 159 12.63 -21.15 14.40
N LYS A 160 12.21 -20.69 13.22
CA LYS A 160 11.86 -19.29 13.00
C LYS A 160 10.68 -18.96 13.91
N SER A 161 10.86 -18.04 14.84
CA SER A 161 9.79 -17.57 15.71
C SER A 161 8.64 -17.01 14.86
N PRO A 162 7.38 -17.21 15.27
CA PRO A 162 6.25 -16.73 14.51
C PRO A 162 6.30 -15.20 14.42
N GLU A 163 6.04 -14.65 13.24
CA GLU A 163 6.12 -13.20 13.00
C GLU A 163 4.76 -12.66 12.57
N ILE A 164 4.32 -11.58 13.21
CA ILE A 164 3.08 -10.87 12.86
C ILE A 164 3.35 -9.39 12.58
N LYS A 165 2.78 -8.87 11.49
CA LYS A 165 2.94 -7.47 11.07
C LYS A 165 1.61 -6.88 10.62
N ILE A 166 1.41 -5.60 10.91
CA ILE A 166 0.27 -4.81 10.39
C ILE A 166 0.73 -3.92 9.25
N SER A 167 -0.14 -3.76 8.25
CA SER A 167 0.01 -2.75 7.23
C SER A 167 -1.23 -1.86 7.13
N ALA A 168 -1.05 -0.56 7.33
CA ALA A 168 -2.10 0.45 7.23
C ALA A 168 -2.20 0.96 5.78
N ILE A 169 -3.26 0.54 5.07
CA ILE A 169 -3.54 0.94 3.68
C ILE A 169 -4.76 1.87 3.63
N ASP A 170 -5.11 2.39 2.45
CA ASP A 170 -6.31 3.20 2.23
C ASP A 170 -6.49 4.34 3.25
N ASN A 171 -5.57 5.30 3.22
CA ASN A 171 -5.53 6.45 4.13
C ASN A 171 -6.02 7.73 3.45
N GLY A 172 -6.82 7.60 2.37
CA GLY A 172 -7.24 8.71 1.51
C GLY A 172 -8.30 9.62 2.12
N LEU A 173 -8.86 9.28 3.28
CA LEU A 173 -9.96 9.98 3.93
C LEU A 173 -9.63 10.30 5.41
N ALA A 174 -8.49 10.94 5.63
CA ALA A 174 -8.06 11.49 6.90
C ALA A 174 -8.05 13.03 6.88
#